data_AF-A0A958MTT4-F1
#
_entry.id   AF-A0A958MTT4-F1
#
_cell.length_a   1.000
_cell.length_b   1.000
_cell.length_c   1.000
_cell.angle_alpha   90.00
_cell.angle_beta   90.00
_cell.angle_gamma   90.00
#
_symmetry.space_group_name_H-M   'P 1'
#
loop_
_entity.id
_entity.type
_entity.pdbx_description
1 polymer ?
#
loop_
_entity_poly.entity_id
_entity_poly.type
_entity_poly.pdbx_seq_one_letter_code
_entity_poly.pdbx_strand_id
1 'polypeptide(L)'
;MAESDQDEKTEEATQQRRDDFRKRGQVAQTKELGSVFVLLVSVVAIWMLGRFFLEQIHSVFTNSFSTFLVAATRDGDWIAAIKFAGMKGLIIVAPIFGIMWLLSFASSTLQVGFLVNEEAMKFNLERLNPVEGFKRVFSLRSLFEGIKAVFKVLIVGSIAALILKSEIIVVPHMVNYTVNQMFVYVGDVFFKLFGGVGFFMAVLAGFDYLFQRWEIEKKMRMTKQEVKDELKSREGDPLIRARIRRVQREMANKRMMEAVPKADVIITNPTHI
;
A
#
# COMPACT_ATOMS: atom_id res chain seq x y z
N MET A 1 13.16 13.83 28.90
CA MET A 1 13.73 14.71 27.86
C MET A 1 13.10 14.54 26.47
N ALA A 2 12.44 13.42 26.13
CA ALA A 2 11.79 13.25 24.81
C ALA A 2 10.35 13.80 24.70
N GLU A 3 9.65 14.05 25.81
CA GLU A 3 8.29 14.63 25.80
C GLU A 3 8.29 16.16 25.66
N SER A 4 9.30 16.86 26.21
CA SER A 4 9.40 18.32 26.12
C SER A 4 9.62 18.83 24.70
N ASP A 5 10.29 18.06 23.84
CA ASP A 5 10.54 18.44 22.44
C ASP A 5 9.34 18.23 21.51
N GLN A 6 8.33 17.45 21.92
CA GLN A 6 7.12 17.24 21.12
C GLN A 6 6.14 18.42 21.21
N ASP A 7 6.10 19.11 22.34
CA ASP A 7 5.21 20.26 22.55
C ASP A 7 5.70 21.52 21.82
N GLU A 8 7.00 21.63 21.51
CA GLU A 8 7.56 22.74 20.74
C GLU A 8 7.31 22.63 19.21
N LYS A 9 6.92 21.43 18.74
CA LYS A 9 6.68 21.13 17.32
C LYS A 9 5.27 21.51 16.90
N THR A 10 5.09 22.79 16.57
CA THR A 10 3.80 23.39 16.22
C THR A 10 3.61 23.63 14.72
N GLU A 11 4.69 23.71 13.95
CA GLU A 11 4.65 24.06 12.53
C GLU A 11 4.46 22.82 11.64
N GLU A 12 3.79 23.03 10.50
CA GLU A 12 3.61 21.98 9.49
C GLU A 12 4.93 21.59 8.81
N ALA A 13 4.99 20.34 8.35
CA ALA A 13 6.17 19.82 7.65
C ALA A 13 6.33 20.47 6.27
N THR A 14 7.54 20.91 5.95
CA THR A 14 7.90 21.39 4.61
C THR A 14 7.92 20.22 3.62
N GLN A 15 7.90 20.53 2.32
CA GLN A 15 8.02 19.51 1.27
C GLN A 15 9.33 18.72 1.38
N GLN A 16 10.43 19.38 1.75
CA GLN A 16 11.72 18.72 1.92
C GLN A 16 11.68 17.68 3.03
N ARG A 17 11.10 18.01 4.19
CA ARG A 17 10.94 17.04 5.29
C ARG A 17 10.02 15.89 4.90
N ARG A 18 8.94 16.16 4.16
CA ARG A 18 8.04 15.10 3.65
C ARG A 18 8.79 14.15 2.70
N ASP A 19 9.62 14.70 1.81
CA ASP A 19 10.44 13.91 0.89
C ASP A 19 11.51 13.09 1.62
N ASP A 20 12.12 13.62 2.68
CA ASP A 20 13.09 12.89 3.49
C ASP A 20 12.44 11.74 4.28
N PHE A 21 11.26 11.97 4.86
CA PHE A 21 10.48 10.90 5.50
C PHE A 21 10.11 9.81 4.49
N ARG A 22 9.71 10.20 3.27
CA ARG A 22 9.45 9.28 2.17
C ARG A 22 10.70 8.50 1.77
N LYS A 23 11.84 9.15 1.54
CA LYS A 23 13.12 8.50 1.21
C LYS A 23 13.55 7.49 2.26
N ARG A 24 13.30 7.78 3.54
CA ARG A 24 13.56 6.85 4.67
C ARG A 24 12.54 5.70 4.75
N GLY A 25 11.54 5.64 3.87
CA GLY A 25 10.47 4.64 3.87
C GLY A 25 9.41 4.84 4.94
N GLN A 26 9.37 6.00 5.61
CA GLN A 26 8.39 6.31 6.64
C GLN A 26 7.13 6.92 6.03
N VAL A 27 6.34 6.06 5.40
CA VAL A 27 5.06 6.40 4.78
C VAL A 27 3.90 5.79 5.56
N ALA A 28 2.72 6.41 5.47
CA ALA A 28 1.50 5.87 6.05
C ALA A 28 1.07 4.65 5.25
N GLN A 29 1.41 3.46 5.75
CA GLN A 29 1.06 2.18 5.15
C GLN A 29 0.50 1.25 6.22
N THR A 30 -0.76 0.87 6.07
CA THR A 30 -1.42 -0.10 6.94
C THR A 30 -1.57 -1.41 6.20
N LYS A 31 -0.99 -2.49 6.74
CA LYS A 31 -1.10 -3.83 6.14
C LYS A 31 -2.56 -4.26 5.97
N GLU A 32 -3.41 -3.89 6.92
CA GLU A 32 -4.82 -4.27 6.95
C GLU A 32 -5.64 -3.66 5.81
N LEU A 33 -5.38 -2.40 5.45
CA LEU A 33 -6.09 -1.75 4.35
C LEU A 33 -5.88 -2.51 3.03
N GLY A 34 -4.65 -3.00 2.82
CA GLY A 34 -4.35 -3.82 1.64
C GLY A 34 -5.03 -5.18 1.69
N SER A 35 -4.97 -5.87 2.82
CA SER A 35 -5.63 -7.18 2.99
C SER A 35 -7.15 -7.09 2.79
N VAL A 36 -7.79 -6.05 3.31
CA VAL A 36 -9.24 -5.86 3.16
C VAL A 36 -9.61 -5.51 1.72
N PHE A 37 -8.83 -4.65 1.07
CA PHE A 37 -9.04 -4.33 -0.34
C PHE A 37 -8.96 -5.59 -1.21
N VAL A 38 -7.93 -6.41 -1.01
CA VAL A 38 -7.79 -7.71 -1.69
C VAL A 38 -8.99 -8.61 -1.41
N LEU A 39 -9.42 -8.73 -0.15
CA LEU A 39 -10.58 -9.55 0.22
C LEU A 39 -11.87 -9.09 -0.48
N LEU A 40 -12.19 -7.80 -0.44
CA LEU A 40 -13.41 -7.26 -1.02
C LEU A 40 -13.42 -7.41 -2.55
N VAL A 41 -12.32 -7.11 -3.22
CA VAL A 41 -12.27 -7.30 -4.67
C VAL A 41 -12.27 -8.78 -5.03
N SER A 42 -11.67 -9.66 -4.22
CA SER A 42 -11.77 -11.13 -4.43
C SER A 42 -13.21 -11.61 -4.39
N VAL A 43 -14.01 -11.11 -3.44
CA VAL A 43 -15.43 -11.43 -3.33
C VAL A 43 -16.14 -11.03 -4.62
N VAL A 44 -15.99 -9.78 -5.06
CA VAL A 44 -16.60 -9.29 -6.31
C VAL A 44 -16.11 -10.07 -7.54
N ALA A 45 -14.82 -10.41 -7.61
CA ALA A 45 -14.25 -11.20 -8.69
C ALA A 45 -14.87 -12.61 -8.75
N ILE A 46 -15.01 -13.28 -7.61
CA ILE A 46 -15.67 -14.59 -7.51
C ILE A 46 -17.14 -14.48 -7.92
N TRP A 47 -17.80 -13.35 -7.67
CA TRP A 47 -19.20 -13.14 -8.07
C TRP A 47 -19.33 -13.13 -9.59
N MET A 48 -18.52 -12.29 -10.23
CA MET A 48 -18.54 -12.09 -11.67
C MET A 48 -18.09 -13.35 -12.41
N LEU A 49 -17.08 -14.04 -11.88
CA LEU A 49 -16.50 -15.25 -12.47
C LEU A 49 -17.16 -16.54 -11.97
N GLY A 50 -18.16 -16.48 -11.08
CA GLY A 50 -18.74 -17.65 -10.44
C GLY A 50 -19.34 -18.63 -11.45
N ARG A 51 -20.09 -18.12 -12.44
CA ARG A 51 -20.63 -18.94 -13.54
C ARG A 51 -19.51 -19.59 -14.36
N PHE A 52 -18.48 -18.82 -14.70
CA PHE A 52 -17.31 -19.32 -15.41
C PHE A 52 -16.63 -20.45 -14.64
N PHE A 53 -16.40 -20.31 -13.34
CA PHE A 53 -15.80 -21.37 -12.53
C PHE A 53 -16.68 -22.62 -12.43
N LEU A 54 -18.00 -22.45 -12.25
CA LEU A 54 -18.93 -23.57 -12.24
C LEU A 54 -18.92 -24.33 -13.58
N GLU A 55 -18.91 -23.62 -14.69
CA GLU A 55 -18.79 -24.21 -16.04
C GLU A 55 -17.47 -24.95 -16.23
N GLN A 56 -16.35 -24.37 -15.77
CA GLN A 56 -15.05 -25.04 -15.87
C GLN A 56 -14.97 -26.29 -14.98
N ILE A 57 -15.48 -26.22 -13.75
CA ILE A 57 -15.55 -27.39 -12.85
C ILE A 57 -16.42 -28.47 -13.48
N HIS A 58 -17.62 -28.12 -13.95
CA HIS A 58 -18.50 -29.05 -14.65
C HIS A 58 -17.81 -29.68 -15.87
N SER A 59 -17.11 -28.87 -16.68
CA SER A 59 -16.32 -29.34 -17.82
C SER A 59 -15.18 -30.27 -17.41
N VAL A 60 -14.50 -30.01 -16.29
CA VAL A 60 -13.47 -30.92 -15.77
C VAL A 60 -14.10 -32.26 -15.41
N PHE A 61 -15.19 -32.28 -14.65
CA PHE A 61 -15.88 -33.52 -14.29
C PHE A 61 -16.36 -34.29 -15.52
N THR A 62 -17.12 -33.67 -16.43
CA THR A 62 -17.68 -34.38 -17.60
C THR A 62 -16.61 -34.90 -18.55
N ASN A 63 -15.54 -34.15 -18.79
CA ASN A 63 -14.48 -34.58 -19.69
C ASN A 63 -13.52 -35.58 -19.05
N SER A 64 -13.28 -35.50 -17.73
CA SER A 64 -12.43 -36.47 -17.03
C SER A 64 -13.03 -37.87 -17.02
N PHE A 65 -14.36 -37.95 -16.97
CA PHE A 65 -15.11 -39.21 -17.08
C PHE A 65 -15.61 -39.50 -18.50
N SER A 66 -15.18 -38.73 -19.50
CA SER A 66 -15.56 -38.99 -20.89
C SER A 66 -14.88 -40.26 -21.41
N THR A 67 -15.57 -40.96 -22.32
CA THR A 67 -15.04 -42.18 -22.97
C THR A 67 -13.67 -41.95 -23.59
N PHE A 68 -13.42 -40.75 -24.12
CA PHE A 68 -12.15 -40.37 -24.73
C PHE A 68 -11.01 -40.34 -23.72
N LEU A 69 -11.15 -39.60 -22.61
CA LEU A 69 -10.06 -39.46 -21.64
C LEU A 69 -9.81 -40.77 -20.88
N VAL A 70 -10.89 -41.50 -20.57
CA VAL A 70 -10.81 -42.82 -19.92
C VAL A 70 -10.09 -43.83 -20.82
N ALA A 71 -10.42 -43.89 -22.11
CA ALA A 71 -9.73 -44.73 -23.09
C ALA A 71 -8.25 -44.33 -23.22
N ALA A 72 -7.96 -43.04 -23.38
CA ALA A 72 -6.58 -42.54 -23.48
C ALA A 72 -5.73 -42.95 -22.26
N THR A 73 -6.25 -42.82 -21.03
CA THR A 73 -5.53 -43.29 -19.83
C THR A 73 -5.38 -44.81 -19.76
N ARG A 74 -6.38 -45.58 -20.23
CA ARG A 74 -6.33 -47.04 -20.26
C ARG A 74 -5.29 -47.56 -21.27
N ASP A 75 -5.17 -46.88 -22.40
CA ASP A 75 -4.26 -47.21 -23.48
C ASP A 75 -2.83 -46.69 -23.23
N GLY A 76 -2.59 -46.02 -22.09
CA GLY A 76 -1.29 -45.52 -21.68
C GLY A 76 -0.92 -44.15 -22.25
N ASP A 77 -1.84 -43.44 -22.91
CA ASP A 77 -1.67 -42.06 -23.38
C ASP A 77 -1.91 -41.06 -22.23
N TRP A 78 -0.95 -41.00 -21.32
CA TRP A 78 -0.93 -40.04 -20.21
C TRP A 78 -0.73 -38.59 -20.68
N ILE A 79 -0.24 -38.39 -21.91
CA ILE A 79 0.06 -37.06 -22.46
C ILE A 79 -1.25 -36.29 -22.67
N ALA A 80 -2.29 -36.95 -23.20
CA ALA A 80 -3.61 -36.36 -23.37
C ALA A 80 -4.22 -35.91 -22.03
N ALA A 81 -4.13 -36.75 -21.00
CA ALA A 81 -4.63 -36.46 -19.67
C ALA A 81 -3.88 -35.29 -19.00
N ILE A 82 -2.55 -35.27 -19.07
CA ILE A 82 -1.73 -34.19 -18.53
C ILE A 82 -1.99 -32.87 -19.24
N LYS A 83 -2.10 -32.87 -20.58
CA LYS A 83 -2.43 -31.67 -21.35
C LYS A 83 -3.80 -31.11 -20.98
N PHE A 84 -4.81 -31.97 -20.85
CA PHE A 84 -6.14 -31.56 -20.42
C PHE A 84 -6.12 -30.95 -19.02
N ALA A 85 -5.51 -31.65 -18.04
CA ALA A 85 -5.42 -31.19 -16.67
C ALA A 85 -4.64 -29.87 -16.55
N GLY A 86 -3.49 -29.77 -17.24
CA GLY A 86 -2.66 -28.56 -17.26
C GLY A 86 -3.39 -27.36 -17.87
N MET A 87 -4.05 -27.55 -19.01
CA MET A 87 -4.82 -26.48 -19.67
C MET A 87 -6.01 -26.03 -18.81
N LYS A 88 -6.78 -26.96 -18.26
CA LYS A 88 -7.91 -26.63 -17.38
C LYS A 88 -7.46 -25.95 -16.09
N GLY A 89 -6.38 -26.46 -15.48
CA GLY A 89 -5.76 -25.83 -14.32
C GLY A 89 -5.35 -24.39 -14.61
N LEU A 90 -4.72 -24.14 -15.76
CA LEU A 90 -4.33 -22.80 -16.17
C LEU A 90 -5.54 -21.89 -16.41
N ILE A 91 -6.58 -22.36 -17.11
CA ILE A 91 -7.81 -21.58 -17.37
C ILE A 91 -8.55 -21.21 -16.07
N ILE A 92 -8.56 -22.10 -15.07
CA ILE A 92 -9.21 -21.85 -13.77
C ILE A 92 -8.36 -20.94 -12.89
N VAL A 93 -7.05 -21.15 -12.83
CA VAL A 93 -6.16 -20.42 -11.91
C VAL A 93 -5.76 -19.04 -12.46
N ALA A 94 -5.53 -18.91 -13.76
CA ALA A 94 -5.06 -17.68 -14.40
C ALA A 94 -5.90 -16.43 -14.06
N PRO A 95 -7.25 -16.43 -14.13
CA PRO A 95 -8.02 -15.23 -13.82
C PRO A 95 -7.90 -14.83 -12.35
N ILE A 96 -7.92 -15.79 -11.42
CA ILE A 96 -7.74 -15.50 -9.98
C ILE A 96 -6.34 -14.95 -9.73
N PHE A 97 -5.32 -15.61 -10.29
CA PHE A 97 -3.93 -15.19 -10.12
C PHE A 97 -3.68 -13.80 -10.71
N GLY A 98 -4.20 -13.53 -11.92
CA GLY A 98 -4.08 -12.23 -12.56
C GLY A 98 -4.73 -11.11 -11.74
N ILE A 99 -5.94 -11.34 -11.23
CA ILE A 99 -6.64 -10.38 -10.37
C ILE A 99 -5.87 -10.17 -9.06
N MET A 100 -5.42 -11.23 -8.40
CA MET A 100 -4.65 -11.14 -7.15
C MET A 100 -3.31 -10.41 -7.35
N TRP A 101 -2.61 -10.70 -8.45
CA TRP A 101 -1.35 -10.05 -8.78
C TRP A 101 -1.55 -8.55 -9.03
N LEU A 102 -2.55 -8.18 -9.83
CA LEU A 102 -2.91 -6.78 -10.09
C LEU A 102 -3.32 -6.05 -8.80
N LEU A 103 -4.10 -6.69 -7.93
CA LEU A 103 -4.55 -6.09 -6.67
C LEU A 103 -3.42 -5.92 -5.66
N SER A 104 -2.53 -6.90 -5.54
CA SER A 104 -1.36 -6.81 -4.68
C SER A 104 -0.46 -5.66 -5.12
N PHE A 105 -0.20 -5.56 -6.43
CA PHE A 105 0.53 -4.45 -7.01
C PHE A 105 -0.18 -3.11 -6.75
N ALA A 106 -1.43 -2.98 -7.17
CA ALA A 106 -2.21 -1.75 -7.02
C ALA A 106 -2.36 -1.32 -5.55
N SER A 107 -2.62 -2.23 -4.62
CA SER A 107 -2.74 -1.92 -3.19
C SER A 107 -1.43 -1.34 -2.64
N SER A 108 -0.28 -1.87 -3.06
CA SER A 108 1.01 -1.38 -2.60
C SER A 108 1.32 0.01 -3.19
N THR A 109 1.09 0.18 -4.50
CA THR A 109 1.37 1.41 -5.22
C THR A 109 0.41 2.54 -4.84
N LEU A 110 -0.86 2.25 -4.57
CA LEU A 110 -1.83 3.28 -4.15
C LEU A 110 -1.55 3.81 -2.74
N GLN A 111 -1.01 2.97 -1.84
CA GLN A 111 -0.70 3.40 -0.47
C GLN A 111 0.62 4.18 -0.37
N VAL A 112 1.66 3.70 -1.07
CA VAL A 112 3.03 4.21 -0.92
C VAL A 112 3.48 5.07 -2.09
N GLY A 113 2.87 4.91 -3.27
CA GLY A 113 3.42 5.38 -4.53
C GLY A 113 4.60 4.52 -5.01
N PHE A 114 5.22 4.93 -6.11
CA PHE A 114 6.51 4.37 -6.50
C PHE A 114 7.61 4.97 -5.62
N LEU A 115 8.04 4.20 -4.60
CA LEU A 115 9.14 4.58 -3.72
C LEU A 115 10.29 3.59 -3.88
N VAL A 116 11.38 4.02 -4.51
CA VAL A 116 12.63 3.27 -4.55
C VAL A 116 13.51 3.76 -3.41
N ASN A 117 13.74 2.92 -2.40
CA ASN A 117 14.61 3.22 -1.28
C ASN A 117 15.94 2.46 -1.45
N GLU A 118 16.94 3.14 -2.00
CA GLU A 118 18.29 2.58 -2.18
C GLU A 118 18.99 2.30 -0.84
N GLU A 119 18.68 3.05 0.22
CA GLU A 119 19.23 2.80 1.55
C GLU A 119 18.66 1.52 2.17
N ALA A 120 17.41 1.15 1.86
CA ALA A 120 16.81 -0.10 2.32
C ALA A 120 17.41 -1.34 1.65
N MET A 121 18.06 -1.19 0.48
CA MET A 121 18.76 -2.27 -0.22
C MET A 121 20.18 -2.50 0.32
N LYS A 122 20.71 -1.60 1.16
CA LYS A 122 22.01 -1.80 1.80
C LYS A 122 21.92 -2.92 2.84
N PHE A 123 22.86 -3.84 2.80
CA PHE A 123 22.98 -4.91 3.79
C PHE A 123 23.35 -4.30 5.15
N ASN A 124 22.41 -4.28 6.10
CA ASN A 124 22.63 -3.79 7.45
C ASN A 124 22.58 -4.96 8.45
N LEU A 125 23.76 -5.34 8.98
CA LEU A 125 23.94 -6.41 9.97
C LEU A 125 23.26 -6.12 11.31
N GLU A 126 23.04 -4.85 11.66
CA GLU A 126 22.36 -4.48 12.91
C GLU A 126 20.90 -4.95 12.90
N ARG A 127 20.25 -5.00 11.72
CA ARG A 127 18.87 -5.51 11.58
C ARG A 127 18.76 -7.02 11.79
N LEU A 128 19.87 -7.75 11.76
CA LEU A 128 19.93 -9.20 11.97
C LEU A 128 20.18 -9.56 13.44
N ASN A 129 20.29 -8.60 14.36
CA ASN A 129 20.52 -8.89 15.77
C ASN A 129 19.31 -9.63 16.40
N PRO A 130 19.44 -10.91 16.76
CA PRO A 130 18.33 -11.69 17.29
C PRO A 130 17.84 -11.18 18.65
N VAL A 131 18.71 -10.57 19.46
CA VAL A 131 18.35 -10.05 20.79
C VAL A 131 17.39 -8.87 20.66
N GLU A 132 17.66 -7.94 19.73
CA GLU A 132 16.74 -6.85 19.43
C GLU A 132 15.45 -7.35 18.77
N GLY A 133 15.53 -8.37 17.93
CA GLY A 133 14.37 -9.06 17.36
C GLY A 133 13.43 -9.61 18.45
N PHE A 134 13.98 -10.37 19.41
CA PHE A 134 13.22 -10.90 20.55
C PHE A 134 12.63 -9.77 21.40
N LYS A 135 13.40 -8.73 21.73
CA LYS A 135 12.90 -7.58 22.49
C LYS A 135 11.77 -6.84 21.77
N ARG A 136 11.82 -6.78 20.43
CA ARG A 136 10.78 -6.17 19.61
C ARG A 136 9.50 -7.01 19.63
N VAL A 137 9.60 -8.34 19.53
CA VAL A 137 8.45 -9.27 19.58
C VAL A 137 7.82 -9.34 20.97
N PHE A 138 8.62 -9.31 22.04
CA PHE A 138 8.15 -9.28 23.43
C PHE A 138 8.04 -7.86 23.99
N SER A 139 7.77 -6.88 23.13
CA SER A 139 7.55 -5.50 23.56
C SER A 139 6.10 -5.28 24.01
N LEU A 140 5.87 -4.29 24.88
CA LEU A 140 4.51 -3.82 25.23
C LEU A 140 3.70 -3.48 23.98
N ARG A 141 4.35 -2.91 22.96
CA ARG A 141 3.72 -2.62 21.67
C ARG A 141 3.17 -3.88 21.00
N SER A 142 3.95 -4.96 20.96
CA SER A 142 3.50 -6.23 20.38
C SER A 142 2.37 -6.86 21.17
N LEU A 143 2.36 -6.72 22.50
CA LEU A 143 1.24 -7.16 23.33
C LEU A 143 -0.05 -6.37 22.98
N PHE A 144 0.04 -5.04 22.85
CA PHE A 144 -1.09 -4.20 22.44
C PHE A 144 -1.58 -4.54 21.01
N GLU A 145 -0.66 -4.81 20.08
CA GLU A 145 -1.02 -5.28 18.73
C GLU A 145 -1.71 -6.66 18.79
N GLY A 146 -1.26 -7.56 19.65
CA GLY A 146 -1.88 -8.86 19.89
C GLY A 146 -3.30 -8.75 20.45
N ILE A 147 -3.51 -7.90 21.46
CA ILE A 147 -4.85 -7.64 22.03
C ILE A 147 -5.79 -7.08 20.95
N LYS A 148 -5.32 -6.12 20.14
CA LYS A 148 -6.11 -5.60 19.01
C LYS A 148 -6.45 -6.70 18.01
N ALA A 149 -5.52 -7.61 17.70
CA ALA A 149 -5.78 -8.72 16.80
C ALA A 149 -6.86 -9.68 17.35
N VAL A 150 -6.79 -10.03 18.64
CA VAL A 150 -7.82 -10.86 19.29
C VAL A 150 -9.19 -10.18 19.25
N PHE A 151 -9.24 -8.88 19.56
CA PHE A 151 -10.48 -8.12 19.49
C PHE A 151 -11.08 -8.11 18.07
N LYS A 152 -10.24 -7.93 17.04
CA LYS A 152 -10.66 -8.02 15.62
C LYS A 152 -11.23 -9.39 15.29
N VAL A 153 -10.56 -10.47 15.72
CA VAL A 153 -11.04 -11.85 15.50
C VAL A 153 -12.39 -12.08 16.17
N LEU A 154 -12.57 -11.61 17.41
CA LEU A 154 -13.86 -11.73 18.11
C LEU A 154 -14.97 -10.98 17.39
N ILE A 155 -14.70 -9.78 16.88
CA ILE A 155 -15.70 -9.03 16.11
C ILE A 155 -16.04 -9.75 14.81
N VAL A 156 -15.04 -10.17 14.03
CA VAL A 156 -15.24 -10.91 12.78
C VAL A 156 -16.03 -12.19 13.03
N GLY A 157 -15.66 -12.96 14.05
CA GLY A 157 -16.37 -14.18 14.46
C GLY A 157 -17.82 -13.90 14.88
N SER A 158 -18.07 -12.81 15.60
CA SER A 158 -19.43 -12.41 16.00
C SER A 158 -20.30 -12.03 14.80
N ILE A 159 -19.77 -11.24 13.86
CA ILE A 159 -20.47 -10.87 12.64
C ILE A 159 -20.78 -12.11 11.81
N ALA A 160 -19.79 -12.99 11.62
CA ALA A 160 -19.96 -14.23 10.90
C ALA A 160 -21.02 -15.12 11.56
N ALA A 161 -21.01 -15.24 12.89
CA ALA A 161 -22.01 -16.02 13.63
C ALA A 161 -23.42 -15.45 13.48
N LEU A 162 -23.59 -14.11 13.50
CA LEU A 162 -24.89 -13.47 13.29
C LEU A 162 -25.43 -13.74 11.88
N ILE A 163 -24.59 -13.61 10.85
CA ILE A 163 -24.96 -13.90 9.46
C ILE A 163 -25.33 -15.38 9.30
N LEU A 164 -24.50 -16.29 9.80
CA LEU A 164 -24.76 -17.73 9.69
C LEU A 164 -26.01 -18.16 10.48
N LYS A 165 -26.29 -17.53 11.62
CA LYS A 165 -27.49 -17.81 12.42
C LYS A 165 -28.77 -17.59 11.61
N SER A 166 -28.83 -16.53 10.79
CA SER A 166 -29.99 -16.31 9.91
C SER A 166 -30.13 -17.38 8.82
N GLU A 167 -29.01 -17.93 8.33
CA GLU A 167 -29.02 -18.93 7.26
C GLU A 167 -29.33 -20.36 7.76
N ILE A 168 -29.05 -20.66 9.04
CA ILE A 168 -29.36 -21.97 9.67
C ILE A 168 -30.87 -22.29 9.57
N ILE A 169 -31.74 -21.28 9.61
CA ILE A 169 -33.20 -21.46 9.52
C ILE A 169 -33.62 -21.95 8.12
N VAL A 170 -32.83 -21.63 7.09
CA VAL A 170 -33.11 -21.98 5.70
C VAL A 170 -32.58 -23.38 5.34
N VAL A 171 -31.54 -23.86 6.05
CA VAL A 171 -30.92 -25.18 5.78
C VAL A 171 -31.92 -26.34 5.68
N PRO A 172 -32.92 -26.49 6.58
CA PRO A 172 -33.92 -27.56 6.46
C PRO A 172 -34.77 -27.49 5.18
N HIS A 173 -34.95 -26.29 4.62
CA HIS A 173 -35.73 -26.08 3.39
C HIS A 173 -34.95 -26.47 2.13
N MET A 174 -33.62 -26.59 2.22
CA MET A 174 -32.76 -26.97 1.10
C MET A 174 -33.01 -28.39 0.59
N VAL A 175 -33.71 -29.25 1.34
CA VAL A 175 -34.15 -30.58 0.88
C VAL A 175 -35.00 -30.48 -0.40
N ASN A 176 -35.72 -29.36 -0.58
CA ASN A 176 -36.55 -29.13 -1.76
C ASN A 176 -35.81 -28.41 -2.90
N TYR A 177 -34.52 -28.12 -2.74
CA TYR A 177 -33.75 -27.38 -3.74
C TYR A 177 -33.16 -28.33 -4.77
N THR A 178 -33.20 -27.91 -6.04
CA THR A 178 -32.38 -28.54 -7.08
C THR A 178 -30.91 -28.28 -6.82
N VAL A 179 -30.03 -29.11 -7.40
CA VAL A 179 -28.56 -28.94 -7.30
C VAL A 179 -28.12 -27.53 -7.71
N ASN A 180 -28.70 -26.98 -8.78
CA ASN A 180 -28.38 -25.63 -9.24
C ASN A 180 -28.81 -24.55 -8.23
N GLN A 181 -30.01 -24.70 -7.64
CA GLN A 181 -30.48 -23.77 -6.59
C GLN A 181 -29.60 -23.81 -5.34
N MET A 182 -29.05 -24.98 -4.98
CA MET A 182 -28.09 -25.08 -3.88
C MET A 182 -26.80 -24.28 -4.17
N PHE A 183 -26.25 -24.37 -5.39
CA PHE A 183 -25.05 -23.61 -5.77
C PHE A 183 -25.30 -22.09 -5.73
N VAL A 184 -26.46 -21.63 -6.23
CA VAL A 184 -26.84 -20.21 -6.16
C VAL A 184 -26.96 -19.77 -4.71
N TYR A 185 -27.64 -20.55 -3.87
CA TYR A 185 -27.80 -20.22 -2.46
C TYR A 185 -26.47 -20.18 -1.70
N VAL A 186 -25.59 -21.16 -1.91
CA VAL A 186 -24.25 -21.16 -1.31
C VAL A 186 -23.44 -19.95 -1.77
N GLY A 187 -23.56 -19.57 -3.04
CA GLY A 187 -23.02 -18.32 -3.56
C GLY A 187 -23.54 -17.10 -2.79
N ASP A 188 -24.86 -16.96 -2.63
CA ASP A 188 -25.46 -15.83 -1.91
C ASP A 188 -25.01 -15.75 -0.44
N VAL A 189 -24.96 -16.89 0.25
CA VAL A 189 -24.45 -16.96 1.63
C VAL A 189 -22.97 -16.55 1.68
N PHE A 190 -22.16 -17.01 0.73
CA PHE A 190 -20.76 -16.60 0.60
C PHE A 190 -20.66 -15.07 0.42
N PHE A 191 -21.47 -14.47 -0.46
CA PHE A 191 -21.48 -13.02 -0.68
C PHE A 191 -21.86 -12.24 0.58
N LYS A 192 -22.93 -12.65 1.26
CA LYS A 192 -23.36 -12.02 2.51
C LYS A 192 -22.27 -12.11 3.57
N LEU A 193 -21.67 -13.28 3.73
CA LEU A 193 -20.65 -13.53 4.75
C LEU A 193 -19.38 -12.74 4.50
N PHE A 194 -18.72 -12.96 3.35
CA PHE A 194 -17.44 -12.33 3.05
C PHE A 194 -17.59 -10.85 2.73
N GLY A 195 -18.69 -10.43 2.09
CA GLY A 195 -19.00 -9.02 1.85
C GLY A 195 -19.30 -8.28 3.14
N GLY A 196 -20.11 -8.86 4.05
CA GLY A 196 -20.43 -8.26 5.34
C GLY A 196 -19.22 -8.13 6.26
N VAL A 197 -18.44 -9.20 6.40
CA VAL A 197 -17.18 -9.19 7.16
C VAL A 197 -16.17 -8.22 6.53
N GLY A 198 -16.01 -8.26 5.21
CA GLY A 198 -15.09 -7.40 4.48
C GLY A 198 -15.43 -5.91 4.62
N PHE A 199 -16.72 -5.56 4.57
CA PHE A 199 -17.17 -4.19 4.78
C PHE A 199 -16.82 -3.69 6.18
N PHE A 200 -17.08 -4.50 7.21
CA PHE A 200 -16.72 -4.13 8.58
C PHE A 200 -15.21 -3.96 8.75
N MET A 201 -14.41 -4.90 8.22
CA MET A 201 -12.96 -4.77 8.25
C MET A 201 -12.48 -3.55 7.46
N ALA A 202 -13.19 -3.12 6.42
CA ALA A 202 -12.82 -1.92 5.65
C ALA A 202 -13.01 -0.64 6.47
N VAL A 203 -14.09 -0.57 7.23
CA VAL A 203 -14.32 0.53 8.19
C VAL A 203 -13.19 0.57 9.22
N LEU A 204 -12.86 -0.59 9.81
CA LEU A 204 -11.81 -0.68 10.83
C LEU A 204 -10.43 -0.31 10.25
N ALA A 205 -10.08 -0.85 9.09
CA ALA A 205 -8.82 -0.54 8.40
C ALA A 205 -8.75 0.93 7.98
N GLY A 206 -9.89 1.55 7.63
CA GLY A 206 -9.99 2.98 7.35
C GLY A 206 -9.65 3.83 8.58
N PHE A 207 -10.17 3.48 9.76
CA PHE A 207 -9.81 4.14 11.01
C PHE A 207 -8.33 3.95 11.36
N ASP A 208 -7.81 2.73 11.23
CA ASP A 208 -6.39 2.44 11.48
C ASP A 208 -5.48 3.24 10.53
N TYR A 209 -5.86 3.38 9.26
CA TYR A 209 -5.13 4.20 8.28
C TYR A 209 -5.14 5.69 8.63
N LEU A 210 -6.32 6.23 9.00
CA LEU A 210 -6.43 7.63 9.42
C LEU A 210 -5.59 7.92 10.67
N PHE A 211 -5.62 7.02 11.65
CA PHE A 211 -4.80 7.12 12.86
C PHE A 211 -3.31 7.09 12.52
N GLN A 212 -2.87 6.15 11.68
CA GLN A 212 -1.47 6.03 11.28
C GLN A 212 -1.01 7.26 10.47
N ARG A 213 -1.87 7.79 9.59
CA ARG A 213 -1.61 9.01 8.84
C ARG A 213 -1.46 10.21 9.77
N TRP A 214 -2.35 10.34 10.76
CA TRP A 214 -2.26 11.38 11.78
C TRP A 214 -0.98 11.26 12.62
N GLU A 215 -0.60 10.05 13.02
CA GLU A 215 0.62 9.79 13.79
C GLU A 215 1.88 10.20 13.00
N ILE A 216 1.93 9.88 11.71
CA ILE A 216 3.03 10.26 10.83
C ILE A 216 3.06 11.77 10.61
N GLU A 217 1.92 12.41 10.38
CA GLU A 217 1.85 13.87 10.26
C GLU A 217 2.33 14.55 11.55
N LYS A 218 1.93 14.04 12.72
CA LYS A 218 2.40 14.54 14.01
C LYS A 218 3.91 14.37 14.18
N LYS A 219 4.48 13.25 13.73
CA LYS A 219 5.94 13.01 13.74
C LYS A 219 6.71 13.90 12.78
N MET A 220 6.09 14.30 11.67
CA MET A 220 6.71 15.19 10.68
C MET A 220 6.69 16.67 11.10
N ARG A 221 5.88 17.06 12.09
CA ARG A 221 5.83 18.44 12.61
C ARG A 221 7.22 18.96 12.99
N MET A 222 7.36 20.26 12.86
CA MET A 222 8.62 20.97 13.04
C MET A 222 8.50 22.06 14.08
N THR A 223 9.64 22.43 14.67
CA THR A 223 9.73 23.66 15.45
C THR A 223 9.93 24.86 14.52
N LYS A 224 9.62 26.06 15.00
CA LYS A 224 9.89 27.30 14.25
C LYS A 224 11.37 27.48 13.89
N GLN A 225 12.27 26.93 14.71
CA GLN A 225 13.71 26.97 14.47
C GLN A 225 14.08 26.06 13.29
N GLU A 226 13.58 24.81 13.30
CA GLU A 226 13.81 23.83 12.23
C GLU A 226 13.33 24.36 10.85
N VAL A 227 12.16 25.01 10.80
CA VAL A 227 11.65 25.62 9.55
C VAL A 227 12.59 26.70 9.01
N LYS A 228 13.08 27.59 9.90
CA LYS A 228 14.00 28.66 9.52
C LYS A 228 15.33 28.12 9.01
N ASP A 229 15.83 27.07 9.64
CA ASP A 229 17.11 26.48 9.26
C ASP A 229 16.99 25.71 7.94
N GLU A 230 15.88 25.01 7.66
CA GLU A 230 15.61 24.44 6.33
C GLU A 230 15.51 25.52 5.25
N LEU A 231 14.81 26.63 5.51
CA LEU A 231 14.73 27.76 4.58
C LEU A 231 16.11 28.33 4.27
N LYS A 232 16.97 28.49 5.28
CA LYS A 232 18.36 28.91 5.09
C LYS A 232 19.18 27.89 4.31
N SER A 233 18.99 26.59 4.52
CA SER A 233 19.69 25.55 3.74
C SER A 233 19.25 25.54 2.28
N ARG A 234 17.95 25.77 2.00
CA ARG A 234 17.39 25.69 0.65
C ARG A 234 17.65 26.95 -0.17
N GLU A 235 17.51 28.12 0.44
CA GLU A 235 17.74 29.40 -0.23
C GLU A 235 19.18 29.91 -0.05
N GLY A 236 19.95 29.33 0.87
CA GLY A 236 21.22 29.90 1.32
C GLY A 236 21.00 31.05 2.29
N ASP A 237 21.96 31.30 3.17
CA ASP A 237 21.87 32.39 4.13
C ASP A 237 21.70 33.73 3.39
N PRO A 238 20.64 34.52 3.66
CA PRO A 238 20.43 35.81 3.03
C PRO A 238 21.63 36.75 3.18
N LEU A 239 22.39 36.65 4.28
CA LEU A 239 23.64 37.38 4.49
C LEU A 239 24.72 36.95 3.49
N ILE A 240 24.83 35.65 3.19
CA ILE A 240 25.75 35.12 2.19
C ILE A 240 25.32 35.53 0.78
N ARG A 241 24.02 35.45 0.44
CA ARG A 241 23.49 35.95 -0.85
C ARG A 241 23.72 37.45 -1.03
N ALA A 242 23.57 38.25 0.02
CA ALA A 242 23.85 39.69 0.01
C ALA A 242 25.36 39.96 -0.16
N ARG A 243 26.22 39.19 0.51
CA ARG A 243 27.68 39.25 0.37
C ARG A 243 28.11 38.94 -1.06
N ILE A 244 27.59 37.85 -1.66
CA ILE A 244 27.88 37.48 -3.05
C ILE A 244 27.48 38.60 -4.01
N ARG A 245 26.27 39.16 -3.86
CA ARG A 245 25.82 40.30 -4.68
C ARG A 245 26.70 41.55 -4.53
N ARG A 246 27.17 41.85 -3.32
CA ARG A 246 28.09 42.98 -3.08
C ARG A 246 29.43 42.75 -3.80
N VAL A 247 30.02 41.57 -3.65
CA VAL A 247 31.28 41.21 -4.32
C VAL A 247 31.15 41.19 -5.85
N GLN A 248 30.02 40.71 -6.37
CA GLN A 248 29.73 40.76 -7.82
C GLN A 248 29.66 42.20 -8.35
N ARG A 249 29.04 43.13 -7.61
CA ARG A 249 29.01 44.57 -7.98
C ARG A 249 30.39 45.20 -7.95
N GLU A 250 31.20 44.90 -6.94
CA GLU A 250 32.57 45.39 -6.84
C GLU A 250 33.44 44.90 -8.02
N MET A 251 33.31 43.62 -8.39
CA MET A 251 34.01 43.08 -9.57
C MET A 251 33.51 43.68 -10.88
N ALA A 252 32.20 43.91 -11.03
CA ALA A 252 31.63 44.56 -12.20
C ALA A 252 32.13 46.01 -12.35
N ASN A 253 32.16 46.76 -11.24
CA ASN A 253 32.72 48.11 -11.22
C ASN A 253 34.22 48.12 -11.54
N LYS A 254 35.01 47.16 -11.02
CA LYS A 254 36.43 47.03 -11.40
C LYS A 254 36.61 46.77 -12.89
N ARG A 255 35.84 45.84 -13.47
CA ARG A 255 35.87 45.56 -14.93
C ARG A 255 35.45 46.76 -15.76
N MET A 256 34.44 47.51 -15.31
CA MET A 256 34.03 48.76 -15.94
C MET A 256 35.17 49.77 -15.90
N MET A 257 35.81 49.98 -14.75
CA MET A 257 36.94 50.90 -14.60
C MET A 257 38.18 50.47 -15.38
N GLU A 258 38.41 49.17 -15.59
CA GLU A 258 39.46 48.66 -16.48
C GLU A 258 39.14 48.85 -17.97
N ALA A 259 37.86 48.91 -18.33
CA ALA A 259 37.40 49.15 -19.71
C ALA A 259 37.37 50.65 -20.06
N VAL A 260 37.25 51.54 -19.08
CA VAL A 260 37.22 53.00 -19.26
C VAL A 260 38.45 53.56 -20.01
N PRO A 261 39.70 53.17 -19.71
CA PRO A 261 40.88 53.64 -20.46
C PRO A 261 40.93 53.20 -21.92
N LYS A 262 40.13 52.20 -22.32
CA LYS A 262 40.07 51.65 -23.68
C LYS A 262 38.89 52.21 -24.50
N ALA A 263 38.10 53.12 -23.95
CA ALA A 263 36.90 53.65 -24.59
C ALA A 263 37.21 54.93 -25.36
N ASP A 264 36.78 54.99 -26.62
CA ASP A 264 37.06 56.14 -27.51
C ASP A 264 36.22 57.39 -27.17
N VAL A 265 35.00 57.21 -26.66
CA VAL A 265 34.11 58.30 -26.21
C VAL A 265 33.28 57.83 -25.02
N ILE A 266 33.19 58.65 -23.97
CA ILE A 266 32.32 58.41 -22.81
C ILE A 266 31.18 59.43 -22.86
N ILE A 267 29.95 58.96 -23.06
CA ILE A 267 28.74 59.79 -23.00
C ILE A 267 28.11 59.57 -21.63
N THR A 268 28.24 60.53 -20.73
CA THR A 268 27.52 60.50 -19.44
C THR A 268 26.27 61.37 -19.54
N ASN A 269 25.15 60.85 -19.02
CA ASN A 269 23.96 61.66 -18.75
C ASN A 269 23.95 61.96 -17.24
N PRO A 270 24.21 63.20 -16.79
CA PRO A 270 24.27 63.52 -15.38
C PRO A 270 22.87 63.43 -14.77
N THR A 271 22.62 62.35 -14.04
CA THR A 271 21.54 62.31 -13.04
C THR A 271 22.19 62.58 -11.69
N HIS A 272 21.82 63.69 -11.07
CA HIS A 272 22.10 63.93 -9.66
C HIS A 272 21.31 62.90 -8.82
N ILE A 273 21.90 62.54 -7.68
CA ILE A 273 21.49 61.52 -6.68
C ILE A 273 19.99 61.26 -6.61
#